data_AF-A0A2G0E667-F1
#
_entry.id   AF-A0A2G0E667-F1
#
_cell.length_a   1.000
_cell.length_b   1.000
_cell.length_c   1.000
_cell.angle_alpha   90.00
_cell.angle_beta   90.00
_cell.angle_gamma   90.00
#
_symmetry.space_group_name_H-M   'P 1'
#
loop_
_entity.id
_entity.type
_entity.pdbx_description
1 polymer ?
#
loop_
_entity_poly.entity_id
_entity_poly.type
_entity_poly.pdbx_seq_one_letter_code
_entity_poly.pdbx_strand_id
1 'polypeptide(L)'
;MLIVYQGKQEQLSIPLSVGTNHQAEFEVFLKTLEFLKNKDLQNETIFCFSDSKTLVSTVDKNTTKNELFLPYLQKIKELLPEFSLLILQWLPENKNKGADNLARQALQKQLKER
;
A
#
# COMPACT_ATOMS: atom_id res chain seq x y z
N MET A 1 4.76 6.03 0.69
CA MET A 1 4.35 4.66 0.30
C MET A 1 5.07 4.21 -0.95
N LEU A 2 5.49 2.94 -1.01
CA LEU A 2 6.13 2.36 -2.19
C LEU A 2 5.15 1.41 -2.90
N ILE A 3 5.12 1.46 -4.23
CA ILE A 3 4.22 0.69 -5.07
C ILE A 3 5.09 -0.05 -6.08
N VAL A 4 4.89 -1.35 -6.24
CA VAL A 4 5.58 -2.17 -7.25
C VAL A 4 4.56 -2.98 -8.03
N TYR A 5 4.63 -2.88 -9.35
CA TYR A 5 3.74 -3.58 -10.28
C TYR A 5 4.49 -3.83 -11.59
N GLN A 6 4.31 -4.99 -12.23
CA GLN A 6 4.95 -5.33 -13.52
C GLN A 6 6.47 -5.05 -13.60
N GLY A 7 7.22 -5.18 -12.50
CA GLY A 7 8.66 -4.87 -12.46
C GLY A 7 9.00 -3.38 -12.44
N LYS A 8 7.98 -2.51 -12.44
CA LYS A 8 8.08 -1.07 -12.20
C LYS A 8 7.89 -0.78 -10.73
N GLN A 9 8.54 0.27 -10.27
CA GLN A 9 8.42 0.78 -8.92
C GLN A 9 8.09 2.26 -8.97
N GLU A 10 7.12 2.66 -8.17
CA GLU A 10 6.72 4.05 -7.99
C GLU A 10 6.63 4.35 -6.50
N GLN A 11 7.25 5.46 -6.08
CA GLN A 11 7.15 5.92 -4.70
C GLN A 11 6.15 7.07 -4.65
N LEU A 12 5.02 6.83 -3.99
CA LEU A 12 4.04 7.87 -3.69
C LEU A 12 4.46 8.58 -2.40
N SER A 13 4.96 9.80 -2.55
CA SER A 13 5.23 10.71 -1.44
C SER A 13 4.13 11.77 -1.42
N ILE A 14 3.16 11.62 -0.53
CA ILE A 14 2.14 12.64 -0.32
C ILE A 14 2.61 13.47 0.88
N PRO A 15 2.82 14.79 0.72
CA PRO A 15 3.19 15.66 1.83
C PRO A 15 2.04 15.65 2.85
N LEU A 16 2.33 15.14 4.05
CA LEU A 16 1.36 15.09 5.13
C LEU A 16 1.09 16.53 5.56
N SER A 17 -0.13 17.02 5.30
CA SER A 17 -0.57 18.30 5.88
C SER A 17 -0.73 18.11 7.38
N VAL A 18 -0.26 19.08 8.16
CA VAL A 18 -0.18 19.10 9.62
C VAL A 18 -1.41 18.43 10.27
N GLY A 19 -1.25 17.17 10.67
CA GLY A 19 -2.33 16.31 11.17
C GLY A 19 -1.75 15.03 11.75
N THR A 20 -2.47 14.37 12.65
CA THR A 20 -2.03 13.14 13.34
C THR A 20 -1.47 12.13 12.34
N ASN A 21 -0.17 11.86 12.41
CA ASN A 21 0.62 11.02 11.49
C ASN A 21 -0.11 9.76 11.02
N HIS A 22 -0.92 9.14 11.88
CA HIS A 22 -1.65 7.93 11.55
C HIS A 22 -2.77 8.12 10.51
N GLN A 23 -3.55 9.21 10.52
CA GLN A 23 -4.60 9.43 9.51
C GLN A 23 -4.02 9.57 8.11
N ALA A 24 -2.89 10.28 8.04
CA ALA A 24 -2.24 10.58 6.78
C ALA A 24 -1.70 9.31 6.11
N GLU A 25 -1.28 8.29 6.88
CA GLU A 25 -0.91 6.96 6.35
C GLU A 25 -2.09 6.24 5.67
N PHE A 26 -3.28 6.27 6.27
CA PHE A 26 -4.48 5.67 5.65
C PHE A 26 -4.90 6.44 4.40
N GLU A 27 -4.81 7.77 4.44
CA GLU A 27 -5.08 8.61 3.27
C GLU A 27 -4.10 8.33 2.13
N VAL A 28 -2.81 8.18 2.44
CA VAL A 28 -1.77 7.82 1.47
C VAL A 28 -2.09 6.48 0.79
N PHE A 29 -2.53 5.48 1.56
CA PHE A 29 -2.90 4.19 1.00
C PHE A 29 -4.17 4.28 0.15
N LEU A 30 -5.18 5.00 0.61
CA LEU A 30 -6.40 5.22 -0.18
C LEU A 30 -6.10 5.89 -1.52
N LYS A 31 -5.31 6.98 -1.50
CA LYS A 31 -4.85 7.66 -2.73
C LYS A 31 -4.02 6.76 -3.62
N THR A 32 -3.26 5.83 -3.03
CA THR A 32 -2.53 4.81 -3.79
C THR A 32 -3.48 3.88 -4.54
N LEU A 33 -4.56 3.41 -3.90
CA LEU A 33 -5.59 2.61 -4.57
C LEU A 33 -6.27 3.40 -5.70
N GLU A 34 -6.67 4.64 -5.45
CA GLU A 34 -7.28 5.50 -6.47
C GLU A 34 -6.32 5.72 -7.65
N PHE A 35 -5.04 5.95 -7.38
CA PHE A 35 -4.00 6.10 -8.40
C PHE A 35 -3.85 4.85 -9.27
N LEU A 36 -3.81 3.67 -8.64
CA LEU A 36 -3.71 2.39 -9.34
C LEU A 36 -4.93 2.13 -10.22
N LYS A 37 -6.12 2.45 -9.70
CA LYS A 37 -7.38 2.37 -10.45
C LYS A 37 -7.37 3.32 -11.65
N ASN A 38 -6.94 4.57 -11.46
CA ASN A 38 -6.82 5.55 -12.55
C ASN A 38 -5.81 5.13 -13.63
N LYS A 39 -4.83 4.30 -13.28
CA LYS A 39 -3.86 3.72 -14.22
C LYS A 39 -4.32 2.39 -14.84
N ASP A 40 -5.54 1.94 -14.54
CA ASP A 40 -6.09 0.65 -14.95
C ASP A 40 -5.22 -0.56 -14.54
N LEU A 41 -4.46 -0.42 -13.45
CA LEU A 41 -3.58 -1.48 -12.93
C LEU A 41 -4.32 -2.50 -12.06
N GLN A 42 -5.63 -2.38 -11.95
CA GLN A 42 -6.51 -3.23 -11.15
C GLN A 42 -6.40 -4.73 -11.50
N ASN A 43 -6.08 -5.08 -12.76
CA ASN A 43 -5.86 -6.47 -13.17
C ASN A 43 -4.43 -6.98 -12.96
N GLU A 44 -3.52 -6.12 -12.53
CA GLU A 44 -2.11 -6.44 -12.35
C GLU A 44 -1.81 -6.90 -10.93
N THR A 45 -0.66 -7.53 -10.75
CA THR A 45 -0.13 -7.83 -9.42
C THR A 45 0.54 -6.60 -8.84
N ILE A 46 -0.02 -6.07 -7.75
CA ILE A 46 0.44 -4.86 -7.10
C ILE A 46 0.95 -5.16 -5.69
N PHE A 47 2.14 -4.67 -5.40
CA PHE A 47 2.74 -4.69 -4.08
C PHE A 47 2.80 -3.28 -3.54
N CYS A 48 2.12 -3.06 -2.42
CA CYS A 48 2.20 -1.81 -1.67
C CYS A 48 3.07 -2.05 -0.43
N PHE A 49 4.04 -1.18 -0.20
CA PHE A 49 4.86 -1.19 1.01
C PHE A 49 4.64 0.09 1.81
N SER A 50 4.27 -0.07 3.07
CA SER A 50 4.15 1.00 4.05
C SER A 50 5.14 0.79 5.18
N ASP A 51 5.73 1.86 5.67
CA ASP A 51 6.53 1.91 6.90
C ASP A 51 5.68 1.90 8.18
N SER A 52 4.35 2.05 8.07
CA SER A 52 3.41 1.97 9.18
C SER A 52 2.91 0.55 9.41
N LYS A 53 3.42 -0.11 10.46
CA LYS A 53 2.87 -1.41 10.94
C LYS A 53 1.39 -1.32 11.27
N THR A 54 0.96 -0.19 11.83
CA THR A 54 -0.43 0.02 12.24
C THR A 54 -1.35 0.03 11.04
N LEU A 55 -0.97 0.72 9.95
CA LEU A 55 -1.71 0.69 8.71
C LEU A 55 -1.82 -0.75 8.18
N VAL A 56 -0.68 -1.42 7.99
CA VAL A 56 -0.62 -2.78 7.43
C VAL A 56 -1.46 -3.75 8.27
N SER A 57 -1.28 -3.76 9.59
CA SER A 57 -2.06 -4.64 10.47
C SER A 57 -3.55 -4.30 10.50
N THR A 58 -3.94 -3.04 10.30
CA THR A 58 -5.36 -2.64 10.31
C THR A 58 -6.06 -3.07 9.02
N VAL A 59 -5.39 -2.89 7.88
CA VAL A 59 -5.89 -3.33 6.57
C VAL A 59 -5.95 -4.86 6.51
N ASP A 60 -4.90 -5.54 6.98
CA ASP A 60 -4.83 -7.01 7.03
C ASP A 60 -5.94 -7.60 7.92
N LYS A 61 -6.17 -7.02 9.11
CA LYS A 61 -7.28 -7.41 9.99
C LYS A 61 -8.64 -6.88 9.53
N ASN A 62 -8.66 -6.02 8.53
CA ASN A 62 -9.85 -5.30 8.04
C ASN A 62 -10.70 -4.70 9.18
N THR A 63 -10.05 -4.25 10.26
CA THR A 63 -10.70 -3.75 11.48
C THR A 63 -9.81 -2.70 12.14
N THR A 64 -10.40 -1.56 12.49
CA THR A 64 -9.77 -0.50 13.26
C THR A 64 -10.53 -0.25 14.56
N LYS A 65 -9.81 0.04 15.65
CA LYS A 65 -10.42 0.53 16.90
C LYS A 65 -10.61 2.06 16.91
N ASN A 66 -9.98 2.76 15.97
CA ASN A 66 -10.09 4.22 15.85
C ASN A 66 -11.22 4.57 14.88
N GLU A 67 -12.23 5.25 15.40
CA GLU A 67 -13.37 5.75 14.62
C GLU A 67 -12.95 6.71 13.51
N LEU A 68 -11.85 7.45 13.72
CA LEU A 68 -11.27 8.34 12.71
C LEU A 68 -10.71 7.61 11.48
N PHE A 69 -10.33 6.33 11.61
CA PHE A 69 -9.81 5.54 10.49
C PHE A 69 -10.91 4.73 9.80
N LEU A 70 -12.08 4.59 10.44
CA LEU A 70 -13.22 3.84 9.93
C LEU A 70 -13.64 4.27 8.51
N PRO A 71 -13.79 5.58 8.18
CA PRO A 71 -14.18 5.98 6.83
C PRO A 71 -13.12 5.65 5.77
N TYR A 72 -11.83 5.74 6.12
CA TYR A 72 -10.75 5.36 5.21
C TYR A 72 -10.73 3.86 4.96
N LEU A 73 -10.87 3.07 6.04
CA LEU A 73 -10.90 1.61 5.96
C LEU A 73 -12.09 1.11 5.15
N GLN A 74 -13.26 1.74 5.29
CA GLN A 74 -14.44 1.41 4.47
C GLN A 74 -14.14 1.60 2.98
N LYS A 75 -13.63 2.77 2.59
CA LYS A 75 -13.25 3.02 1.18
C LYS A 75 -12.19 2.05 0.67
N ILE A 76 -11.15 1.78 1.48
CA ILE A 76 -10.12 0.78 1.15
C ILE A 76 -10.77 -0.58 0.92
N LYS A 77 -11.67 -1.00 1.81
CA LYS A 77 -12.38 -2.28 1.72
C LYS A 77 -13.29 -2.37 0.49
N GLU A 78 -13.86 -1.27 0.04
CA GLU A 78 -14.66 -1.19 -1.19
C GLU A 78 -13.78 -1.27 -2.45
N LEU A 79 -12.59 -0.65 -2.43
CA LEU A 79 -11.67 -0.64 -3.57
C LEU A 79 -10.84 -1.93 -3.69
N LEU A 80 -10.41 -2.53 -2.56
CA LEU A 80 -9.61 -3.76 -2.53
C LEU A 80 -10.13 -4.90 -3.43
N PRO A 81 -11.43 -5.24 -3.45
CA PRO A 81 -11.96 -6.30 -4.31
C PRO A 81 -11.95 -5.95 -5.81
N GLU A 82 -11.75 -4.69 -6.19
CA GLU A 82 -11.55 -4.32 -7.60
C GLU A 82 -10.16 -4.74 -8.10
N PHE A 83 -9.21 -4.99 -7.19
CA PHE A 83 -7.86 -5.43 -7.54
C PHE A 83 -7.79 -6.96 -7.60
N SER A 84 -7.29 -7.49 -8.72
CA SER A 84 -7.07 -8.92 -8.90
C SER A 84 -6.07 -9.49 -7.89
N LEU A 85 -4.98 -8.77 -7.63
CA LEU A 85 -4.01 -9.15 -6.61
C LEU A 85 -3.29 -7.92 -6.06
N LEU A 86 -3.67 -7.50 -4.85
CA LEU A 86 -3.00 -6.43 -4.11
C LEU A 86 -2.45 -6.95 -2.78
N ILE A 87 -1.15 -6.75 -2.58
CA ILE A 87 -0.42 -7.23 -1.41
C ILE A 87 0.16 -6.02 -0.68
N LEU A 88 -0.33 -5.76 0.54
CA LEU A 88 0.19 -4.70 1.40
C LEU A 88 1.18 -5.30 2.43
N GLN A 89 2.43 -4.84 2.42
CA GLN A 89 3.46 -5.28 3.37
C GLN A 89 4.07 -4.13 4.15
N TRP A 90 4.53 -4.45 5.37
CA TRP A 90 5.28 -3.50 6.19
C TRP A 90 6.75 -3.47 5.79
N LEU A 91 7.30 -2.29 5.53
CA LEU A 91 8.70 -2.06 5.17
C LEU A 91 9.31 -0.93 6.01
N PRO A 92 10.26 -1.22 6.92
CA PRO A 92 10.85 -0.19 7.78
C PRO A 92 11.60 0.88 6.98
N GLU A 93 11.47 2.14 7.39
CA GLU A 93 12.09 3.32 6.75
C GLU A 93 13.62 3.20 6.61
N ASN A 94 14.30 2.53 7.55
CA ASN A 94 15.75 2.28 7.47
C ASN A 94 16.14 1.39 6.26
N LYS A 95 15.17 0.67 5.68
CA LYS A 95 15.32 -0.06 4.42
C LYS A 95 14.85 0.73 3.20
N ASN A 96 14.31 1.95 3.31
CA ASN A 96 13.88 2.75 2.14
C ASN A 96 15.02 2.98 1.14
N LYS A 97 16.27 3.16 1.60
CA LYS A 97 17.43 3.30 0.69
C LYS A 97 17.75 2.04 -0.11
N GLY A 98 17.36 0.86 0.38
CA GLY A 98 17.50 -0.43 -0.31
C GLY A 98 16.17 -1.05 -0.73
N ALA A 99 15.07 -0.31 -0.60
CA ALA A 99 13.72 -0.80 -0.83
C ALA A 99 13.51 -1.18 -2.28
N ASP A 100 14.23 -0.53 -3.19
CA ASP A 100 14.19 -0.85 -4.61
C ASP A 100 14.60 -2.29 -4.88
N ASN A 101 15.70 -2.71 -4.27
CA ASN A 101 16.17 -4.08 -4.38
C ASN A 101 15.26 -5.08 -3.67
N LEU A 102 14.70 -4.73 -2.51
CA LEU A 102 13.79 -5.62 -1.77
C LEU A 102 12.47 -5.84 -2.49
N ALA A 103 11.88 -4.79 -3.05
CA ALA A 103 10.61 -4.88 -3.75
C ALA A 103 10.78 -5.63 -5.08
N ARG A 104 11.89 -5.40 -5.80
CA ARG A 104 12.27 -6.22 -6.96
C ARG A 104 12.51 -7.68 -6.61
N GLN A 105 13.17 -7.96 -5.49
CA GLN A 105 13.39 -9.34 -5.02
C GLN A 105 12.08 -10.03 -4.63
N ALA A 106 11.17 -9.33 -3.95
CA ALA A 106 9.86 -9.85 -3.58
C ALA A 106 9.03 -10.20 -4.82
N LEU A 107 9.02 -9.32 -5.82
CA LEU A 107 8.37 -9.57 -7.11
C LEU A 107 9.01 -10.77 -7.84
N GLN A 108 10.35 -10.82 -7.93
CA GLN A 108 11.04 -11.94 -8.57
C GLN A 108 10.75 -13.26 -7.87
N LYS A 109 10.67 -13.27 -6.55
CA LYS A 109 10.37 -14.48 -5.77
C LYS A 109 8.96 -14.98 -6.08
N GLN A 110 7.95 -14.11 -6.08
CA GLN A 110 6.58 -14.50 -6.42
C GLN A 110 6.40 -14.91 -7.88
N LEU A 111 7.10 -14.28 -8.83
CA LEU A 111 7.06 -14.69 -10.24
C LEU A 111 7.72 -16.05 -10.48
N LYS A 112 8.67 -16.47 -9.61
CA LYS A 112 9.34 -17.77 -9.68
C LYS A 112 8.55 -18.91 -9.02
N GLU A 113 7.55 -18.60 -8.20
CA GLU A 113 6.70 -19.58 -7.52
C GLU A 113 5.40 -19.89 -8.28
N ARG A 114 5.28 -19.45 -9.54
CA ARG A 114 4.27 -19.88 -10.52
C ARG A 114 4.85 -20.89 -11.49
#